data_AF-A0A4R6ZJR9-F1
#
_entry.id   AF-A0A4R6ZJR9-F1
#
_cell.length_a   1.000
_cell.length_b   1.000
_cell.length_c   1.000
_cell.angle_alpha   90.00
_cell.angle_beta   90.00
_cell.angle_gamma   90.00
#
_symmetry.space_group_name_H-M   'P 1'
#
loop_
_entity.id
_entity.type
_entity.pdbx_description
1 polymer ?
#
loop_
_entity_poly.entity_id
_entity_poly.type
_entity_poly.pdbx_seq_one_letter_code
_entity_poly.pdbx_strand_id
1 'polypeptide(L)'
;MHGMWRDGNHFELLPEAALFLPSMFAAVDRARHSVLIELYLMESGRLASALIGALVRAAERGVSVMLLLDGYGAMGLATADRQRLEAGGVALRFFNPLGMQSLVRNLTRDHRKLVVVDGAEAFTGGFGAVDEFLDAWYEVAMRIEGPVVADWVRLFCRLWDSPMSRGPGRASLVRGLELATRQREGYRGMRGRVVWGQGYRYQAIRHSLHHRVATAAERLWICTPYFVPTFTLRMRLARAARRGVDVRLLLPGELHDHPGVRYAGQRFYGRLLRAGVRIFEFQPTFIHAKFSLVDDWVSLGSCNFDHWSLQWNLEANQEVDDPRFAAEVAGLFERNFASSTEIDPEAWSRRPRLQRFREWLYGTLDGMLTRLR
;
A
#
# COMPACT_ATOMS: atom_id res chain seq x y z
N MET A 1 -11.67 -6.20 15.52
CA MET A 1 -12.56 -5.81 14.40
C MET A 1 -12.20 -6.64 13.19
N HIS A 2 -13.02 -7.66 12.92
CA HIS A 2 -12.98 -8.38 11.64
C HIS A 2 -13.43 -7.41 10.55
N GLY A 3 -12.77 -7.40 9.39
CA GLY A 3 -13.01 -6.45 8.30
C GLY A 3 -14.49 -6.42 7.87
N MET A 4 -15.25 -5.50 8.45
CA MET A 4 -16.69 -5.37 8.32
C MET A 4 -16.99 -4.64 7.02
N TRP A 5 -17.85 -5.23 6.19
CA TRP A 5 -18.38 -4.54 5.03
C TRP A 5 -19.33 -3.44 5.44
N ARG A 6 -19.19 -2.28 4.81
CA ARG A 6 -20.03 -1.11 4.99
C ARG A 6 -20.55 -0.64 3.65
N ASP A 7 -21.79 -0.18 3.63
CA ASP A 7 -22.43 0.44 2.48
C ASP A 7 -22.44 1.97 2.62
N GLY A 8 -22.79 2.68 1.54
CA GLY A 8 -22.90 4.14 1.57
C GLY A 8 -21.57 4.89 1.48
N ASN A 9 -20.49 4.24 1.02
CA ASN A 9 -19.18 4.89 0.86
C ASN A 9 -18.98 5.46 -0.55
N HIS A 10 -18.07 6.41 -0.69
CA HIS A 10 -17.55 6.86 -1.97
C HIS A 10 -16.05 6.59 -2.02
N PHE A 11 -15.60 6.04 -3.14
CA PHE A 11 -14.21 5.67 -3.42
C PHE A 11 -13.83 6.31 -4.74
N GLU A 12 -12.74 7.07 -4.76
CA GLU A 12 -12.23 7.69 -5.96
C GLU A 12 -10.79 7.22 -6.17
N LEU A 13 -10.50 6.72 -7.37
CA LEU A 13 -9.19 6.26 -7.75
C LEU A 13 -8.33 7.46 -8.17
N LEU A 14 -7.16 7.59 -7.58
CA LEU A 14 -6.23 8.68 -7.84
C LEU A 14 -4.90 8.09 -8.34
N PRO A 15 -4.80 7.74 -9.63
CA PRO A 15 -3.54 7.28 -10.22
C PRO A 15 -2.54 8.44 -10.33
N GLU A 16 -1.28 8.17 -10.01
CA GLU A 16 -0.15 9.10 -10.13
C GLU A 16 -0.15 10.25 -9.12
N ALA A 17 1.06 10.66 -8.74
CA ALA A 17 1.30 11.72 -7.75
C ALA A 17 0.70 13.06 -8.15
N ALA A 18 0.62 13.33 -9.46
CA ALA A 18 -0.02 14.52 -10.01
C ALA A 18 -1.51 14.62 -9.65
N LEU A 19 -2.19 13.50 -9.37
CA LEU A 19 -3.60 13.50 -8.94
C LEU A 19 -3.72 13.36 -7.42
N PHE A 20 -3.01 12.41 -6.81
CA PHE A 20 -3.23 12.14 -5.38
C PHE A 20 -2.59 13.17 -4.45
N LEU A 21 -1.44 13.75 -4.80
CA LEU A 21 -0.80 14.74 -3.92
C LEU A 21 -1.64 16.01 -3.83
N PRO A 22 -2.05 16.68 -4.93
CA PRO A 22 -2.86 17.90 -4.81
C PRO A 22 -4.18 17.66 -4.08
N SER A 23 -4.83 16.52 -4.31
CA SER A 23 -6.07 16.15 -3.61
C SER A 23 -5.85 16.02 -2.10
N MET A 24 -4.79 15.34 -1.68
CA MET A 24 -4.42 15.16 -0.28
C MET A 24 -4.01 16.48 0.39
N PHE A 25 -3.18 17.30 -0.26
CA PHE A 25 -2.80 18.62 0.23
C PHE A 25 -4.01 19.54 0.40
N ALA A 26 -4.93 19.55 -0.58
CA ALA A 26 -6.16 20.33 -0.49
C ALA A 26 -7.06 19.85 0.66
N ALA A 27 -7.12 18.55 0.94
CA ALA A 27 -7.83 18.03 2.11
C ALA A 27 -7.21 18.54 3.42
N VAL A 28 -5.88 18.45 3.57
CA VAL A 28 -5.15 18.95 4.75
C VAL A 28 -5.33 20.47 4.94
N ASP A 29 -5.28 21.24 3.85
CA ASP A 29 -5.47 22.70 3.91
C ASP A 29 -6.92 23.08 4.29
N ARG A 30 -7.91 22.21 4.02
CA ARG A 30 -9.32 22.40 4.41
C ARG A 30 -9.68 21.85 5.80
N ALA A 31 -8.78 21.10 6.44
CA ALA A 31 -9.01 20.46 7.72
C ALA A 31 -9.42 21.47 8.80
N ARG A 32 -10.38 21.07 9.65
CA ARG A 32 -10.95 21.91 10.73
C ARG A 32 -10.76 21.35 12.13
N HIS A 33 -10.68 20.04 12.28
CA HIS A 33 -10.69 19.36 13.57
C HIS A 33 -9.43 18.51 13.77
N SER A 34 -9.10 17.64 12.81
CA SER A 34 -7.96 16.74 12.94
C SER A 34 -7.36 16.30 11.62
N VAL A 35 -6.05 16.06 11.63
CA VAL A 35 -5.33 15.39 10.54
C VAL A 35 -4.53 14.24 11.14
N LEU A 36 -4.83 13.01 10.72
CA LEU A 36 -4.14 11.79 11.14
C LEU A 36 -3.28 11.31 9.97
N ILE A 37 -1.98 11.14 10.17
CA ILE A 37 -1.07 10.67 9.11
C ILE A 37 -0.24 9.52 9.64
N GLU A 38 -0.18 8.46 8.86
CA GLU A 38 0.63 7.27 9.09
C GLU A 38 1.43 6.98 7.81
N LEU A 39 2.76 6.96 7.91
CA LEU A 39 3.65 6.71 6.77
C LEU A 39 4.82 5.82 7.17
N TYR A 40 5.13 4.85 6.30
CA TYR A 40 6.38 4.09 6.39
C TYR A 40 7.59 4.96 6.01
N LEU A 41 7.56 5.53 4.81
CA LEU A 41 8.71 6.18 4.18
C LEU A 41 8.51 7.70 4.17
N MET A 42 9.40 8.42 4.86
CA MET A 42 9.48 9.87 4.84
C MET A 42 10.94 10.30 4.97
N GLU A 43 11.42 11.07 4.00
CA GLU A 43 12.80 11.55 3.92
C GLU A 43 12.81 13.06 3.66
N SER A 44 13.75 13.78 4.27
CA SER A 44 13.90 15.21 4.03
C SER A 44 14.15 15.50 2.55
N GLY A 45 13.30 16.32 1.95
CA GLY A 45 13.30 16.61 0.52
C GLY A 45 12.22 17.63 0.18
N ARG A 46 11.94 17.81 -1.12
CA ARG A 46 10.90 18.74 -1.60
C ARG A 46 9.52 18.31 -1.13
N LEU A 47 9.16 17.03 -1.29
CA LEU A 47 7.85 16.51 -0.91
C LEU A 47 7.65 16.57 0.61
N ALA A 48 8.63 16.11 1.39
CA ALA A 48 8.55 16.20 2.85
C ALA A 48 8.47 17.65 3.33
N SER A 49 9.23 18.57 2.74
CA SER A 49 9.17 20.00 3.09
C SER A 49 7.79 20.60 2.81
N ALA A 50 7.17 20.24 1.67
CA ALA A 50 5.81 20.66 1.35
C ALA A 50 4.78 20.09 2.33
N LEU A 51 4.89 18.79 2.66
CA LEU A 51 4.04 18.13 3.65
C LEU A 51 4.17 18.79 5.02
N ILE A 52 5.39 18.97 5.53
CA ILE A 52 5.66 19.66 6.80
C ILE A 52 5.00 21.03 6.81
N GLY A 53 5.17 21.82 5.74
CA GLY A 53 4.55 23.14 5.62
C GLY A 53 3.02 23.09 5.71
N ALA A 54 2.37 22.13 5.03
CA ALA A 54 0.91 21.96 5.11
C ALA A 54 0.42 21.56 6.50
N LEU A 55 1.14 20.65 7.16
CA LEU A 55 0.81 20.19 8.51
C LEU A 55 0.99 21.28 9.56
N VAL A 56 2.07 22.05 9.48
CA VAL A 56 2.29 23.20 10.37
C VAL A 56 1.20 24.25 10.18
N ARG A 57 0.87 24.62 8.93
CA ARG A 57 -0.25 25.54 8.66
C ARG A 57 -1.59 25.02 9.19
N ALA A 58 -1.83 23.71 9.18
CA ALA A 58 -3.03 23.13 9.77
C ALA A 58 -3.03 23.26 11.30
N ALA A 59 -1.91 22.93 11.95
CA ALA A 59 -1.74 23.07 13.39
C ALA A 59 -1.88 24.53 13.86
N GLU A 60 -1.33 25.50 13.11
CA GLU A 60 -1.48 26.94 13.36
C GLU A 60 -2.94 27.42 13.33
N ARG A 61 -3.80 26.76 12.55
CA ARG A 61 -5.26 27.01 12.55
C ARG A 61 -5.99 26.36 13.73
N GLY A 62 -5.29 25.67 14.62
CA GLY A 62 -5.86 24.94 15.75
C GLY A 62 -6.30 23.51 15.44
N VAL A 63 -5.96 22.98 14.26
CA VAL A 63 -6.27 21.58 13.89
C VAL A 63 -5.37 20.63 14.69
N SER A 64 -5.93 19.54 15.22
CA SER A 64 -5.12 18.50 15.89
C SER A 64 -4.40 17.63 14.86
N VAL A 65 -3.10 17.86 14.66
CA VAL A 65 -2.28 17.11 13.69
C VAL A 65 -1.47 16.03 14.39
N MET A 66 -1.71 14.77 14.02
CA MET A 66 -1.00 13.59 14.53
C MET A 66 -0.25 12.90 13.38
N LEU A 67 1.08 12.90 13.45
CA LEU A 67 1.96 12.28 12.47
C LEU A 67 2.67 11.07 13.10
N LEU A 68 2.35 9.88 12.62
CA LEU A 68 2.98 8.62 12.99
C LEU A 68 3.87 8.14 11.84
N LEU A 69 5.16 7.97 12.13
CA LEU A 69 6.12 7.49 11.14
C LEU A 69 6.70 6.14 11.55
N ASP A 70 7.04 5.27 10.61
CA ASP A 70 7.84 4.10 10.95
C ASP A 70 9.28 4.51 11.32
N GLY A 71 9.81 3.94 12.41
CA GLY A 71 11.13 4.32 12.92
C GLY A 71 12.31 3.97 12.00
N TYR A 72 12.18 2.95 11.14
CA TYR A 72 13.20 2.60 10.13
C TYR A 72 12.99 3.41 8.86
N GLY A 73 11.76 3.43 8.33
CA GLY A 73 11.47 4.13 7.08
C GLY A 73 11.58 5.66 7.17
N ALA A 74 11.56 6.24 8.37
CA ALA A 74 11.79 7.67 8.59
C ALA A 74 13.21 8.02 9.06
N MET A 75 14.19 7.13 8.92
CA MET A 75 15.59 7.45 9.26
C MET A 75 16.18 8.58 8.40
N GLY A 76 15.70 8.73 7.16
CA GLY A 76 16.10 9.83 6.25
C GLY A 76 15.50 11.19 6.62
N LEU A 77 14.54 11.27 7.55
CA LEU A 77 13.98 12.54 8.02
C LEU A 77 14.96 13.23 8.98
N ALA A 78 15.55 14.34 8.53
CA ALA A 78 16.55 15.09 9.26
C ALA A 78 16.02 15.67 10.58
N THR A 79 16.90 15.81 11.57
CA THR A 79 16.56 16.38 12.88
C THR A 79 15.92 17.76 12.78
N ALA A 80 16.38 18.61 11.86
CA ALA A 80 15.82 19.95 11.66
C ALA A 80 14.34 19.89 11.22
N ASP A 81 13.97 18.94 10.36
CA ASP A 81 12.58 18.77 9.92
C ASP A 81 11.68 18.20 11.02
N ARG A 82 12.22 17.30 11.85
CA ARG A 82 11.53 16.83 13.05
C ARG A 82 11.24 17.98 14.02
N GLN A 83 12.24 18.84 14.24
CA GLN A 83 12.09 20.03 15.08
C GLN A 83 11.08 21.02 14.48
N ARG A 84 11.06 21.21 13.16
CA ARG A 84 10.05 22.05 12.49
C ARG A 84 8.63 21.53 12.71
N LEU A 85 8.42 20.22 12.63
CA LEU A 85 7.12 19.60 12.92
C LEU A 85 6.69 19.84 14.37
N GLU A 86 7.58 19.51 15.33
CA GLU A 86 7.29 19.64 16.75
C GLU A 86 7.05 21.10 17.17
N ALA A 87 7.91 22.03 16.72
CA ALA A 87 7.78 23.46 17.01
C ALA A 87 6.52 24.07 16.36
N GLY A 88 6.11 23.53 15.20
CA GLY A 88 4.88 23.92 14.52
C GLY A 88 3.60 23.28 15.09
N GLY A 89 3.68 22.59 16.24
CA GLY A 89 2.52 22.03 16.92
C GLY A 89 2.04 20.67 16.40
N VAL A 90 2.79 20.02 15.50
CA VAL A 90 2.48 18.68 15.04
C VAL A 90 2.85 17.65 16.11
N ALA A 91 1.89 16.84 16.53
CA ALA A 91 2.17 15.72 17.41
C ALA A 91 2.91 14.64 16.62
N LEU A 92 4.21 14.49 16.85
CA LEU A 92 5.05 13.51 16.17
C LEU A 92 5.26 12.25 17.05
N ARG A 93 5.09 11.08 16.44
CA ARG A 93 5.46 9.78 17.02
C ARG A 93 6.11 8.88 15.97
N PHE A 94 6.89 7.93 16.45
CA PHE A 94 7.55 6.90 15.67
C PHE A 94 7.09 5.52 16.13
N PHE A 95 6.67 4.67 15.19
CA PHE A 95 6.40 3.26 15.42
C PHE A 95 7.71 2.46 15.46
N ASN A 96 7.86 1.67 16.52
CA ASN A 96 8.94 0.71 16.72
C ASN A 96 10.33 1.26 16.36
N PRO A 97 10.77 2.40 16.93
CA PRO A 97 12.12 2.93 16.66
C PRO A 97 13.18 1.88 16.94
N LEU A 98 14.23 1.84 16.10
CA LEU A 98 15.26 0.82 16.19
C LEU A 98 15.89 0.82 17.59
N GLY A 99 15.94 -0.35 18.21
CA GLY A 99 16.54 -0.54 19.52
C GLY A 99 17.59 -1.65 19.50
N MET A 100 18.51 -1.61 20.48
CA MET A 100 19.56 -2.62 20.63
C MET A 100 19.05 -3.94 21.25
N GLN A 101 17.80 -4.00 21.69
CA GLN A 101 17.29 -5.08 22.56
C GLN A 101 16.90 -6.36 21.81
N SER A 102 16.62 -6.31 20.49
CA SER A 102 16.39 -7.52 19.67
C SER A 102 16.34 -7.19 18.16
N LEU A 103 17.17 -7.87 17.37
CA LEU A 103 17.16 -7.77 15.90
C LEU A 103 15.81 -8.20 15.30
N VAL A 104 15.20 -9.27 15.81
CA VAL A 104 13.90 -9.77 15.34
C VAL A 104 12.78 -8.78 15.64
N ARG A 105 12.80 -8.15 16.82
CA ARG A 105 11.81 -7.11 17.17
C ARG A 105 11.91 -5.89 16.25
N ASN A 106 13.11 -5.57 15.76
CA ASN A 106 13.30 -4.50 14.79
C ASN A 106 12.70 -4.83 13.41
N LEU A 107 12.39 -6.10 13.09
CA LEU A 107 11.80 -6.46 11.80
C LEU A 107 10.32 -6.08 11.66
N THR A 108 9.58 -5.96 12.77
CA THR A 108 8.17 -5.51 12.70
C THR A 108 8.11 -4.04 12.35
N ARG A 109 7.67 -3.72 11.14
CA ARG A 109 7.54 -2.35 10.63
C ARG A 109 6.10 -1.96 10.40
N ASP A 110 5.80 -0.69 10.56
CA ASP A 110 4.53 -0.14 10.14
C ASP A 110 4.61 0.23 8.66
N HIS A 111 3.94 -0.55 7.83
CA HIS A 111 3.95 -0.37 6.39
C HIS A 111 2.65 0.24 5.87
N ARG A 112 1.72 0.62 6.75
CA ARG A 112 0.46 1.24 6.35
C ARG A 112 0.69 2.70 5.97
N LYS A 113 -0.11 3.17 5.02
CA LYS A 113 -0.03 4.55 4.51
C LYS A 113 -1.44 5.11 4.50
N LEU A 114 -1.65 6.10 5.35
CA LEU A 114 -2.96 6.63 5.66
C LEU A 114 -2.87 8.13 5.90
N VAL A 115 -3.78 8.88 5.30
CA VAL A 115 -4.10 10.24 5.72
C VAL A 115 -5.60 10.27 6.02
N VAL A 116 -6.00 10.77 7.17
CA VAL A 116 -7.42 11.02 7.50
C VAL A 116 -7.60 12.47 7.89
N VAL A 117 -8.59 13.12 7.30
CA VAL A 117 -8.97 14.50 7.60
C VAL A 117 -10.35 14.51 8.24
N ASP A 118 -10.44 15.15 9.41
CA ASP A 118 -11.66 15.41 10.19
C ASP A 118 -12.53 14.17 10.46
N GLY A 119 -11.94 12.97 10.42
CA GLY A 119 -12.67 11.71 10.53
C GLY A 119 -13.75 11.51 9.44
N ALA A 120 -13.67 12.27 8.34
CA ALA A 120 -14.67 12.35 7.27
C ALA A 120 -14.15 11.79 5.94
N GLU A 121 -12.88 12.06 5.66
CA GLU A 121 -12.20 11.73 4.41
C GLU A 121 -10.88 11.02 4.72
N ALA A 122 -10.56 9.97 3.95
CA ALA A 122 -9.31 9.25 4.09
C ALA A 122 -8.63 9.00 2.74
N PHE A 123 -7.30 8.88 2.77
CA PHE A 123 -6.46 8.51 1.64
C PHE A 123 -5.61 7.30 2.01
N THR A 124 -5.53 6.31 1.12
CA THR A 124 -4.61 5.17 1.27
C THR A 124 -4.05 4.73 -0.08
N GLY A 125 -2.96 3.96 -0.05
CA GLY A 125 -2.20 3.53 -1.24
C GLY A 125 -0.80 3.04 -0.85
N GLY A 126 0.14 3.07 -1.80
CA GLY A 126 1.54 2.78 -1.53
C GLY A 126 2.44 4.00 -1.33
N PHE A 127 1.85 5.21 -1.22
CA PHE A 127 2.57 6.49 -1.18
C PHE A 127 3.43 6.70 0.08
N GLY A 128 4.36 7.64 -0.01
CA GLY A 128 5.23 8.12 1.07
C GLY A 128 5.54 9.60 0.88
N ALA A 129 6.45 10.14 1.69
CA ALA A 129 6.91 11.53 1.59
C ALA A 129 8.40 11.56 1.23
N VAL A 130 8.70 11.13 0.00
CA VAL A 130 10.04 11.16 -0.62
C VAL A 130 9.94 11.68 -2.06
N ASP A 131 11.01 12.29 -2.57
CA ASP A 131 10.98 13.01 -3.85
C ASP A 131 10.79 12.07 -5.06
N GLU A 132 11.10 10.78 -4.91
CA GLU A 132 10.84 9.78 -5.95
C GLU A 132 9.35 9.71 -6.34
N PHE A 133 8.42 10.00 -5.42
CA PHE A 133 6.99 10.08 -5.79
C PHE A 133 6.69 11.26 -6.72
N LEU A 134 7.51 12.32 -6.72
CA LEU A 134 7.36 13.44 -7.65
C LEU A 134 7.94 13.12 -9.02
N ASP A 135 9.08 12.43 -9.05
CA ASP A 135 9.93 12.39 -10.25
C ASP A 135 10.00 11.01 -10.93
N ALA A 136 9.81 9.91 -10.19
CA ALA A 136 10.29 8.59 -10.61
C ALA A 136 9.38 7.39 -10.29
N TRP A 137 8.43 7.51 -9.36
CA TRP A 137 7.60 6.38 -8.92
C TRP A 137 6.15 6.56 -9.36
N TYR A 138 5.65 5.54 -10.06
CA TYR A 138 4.23 5.42 -10.36
C TYR A 138 3.51 4.76 -9.18
N GLU A 139 2.54 5.46 -8.62
CA GLU A 139 1.75 5.00 -7.47
C GLU A 139 0.26 5.29 -7.70
N VAL A 140 -0.60 4.54 -7.01
CA VAL A 140 -2.04 4.74 -7.05
C VAL A 140 -2.55 4.91 -5.63
N ALA A 141 -3.27 6.01 -5.40
CA ALA A 141 -3.98 6.22 -4.16
C ALA A 141 -5.50 6.07 -4.37
N MET A 142 -6.22 5.97 -3.25
CA MET A 142 -7.67 6.03 -3.21
C MET A 142 -8.09 7.07 -2.20
N ARG A 143 -9.02 7.94 -2.60
CA ARG A 143 -9.75 8.84 -1.70
C ARG A 143 -11.05 8.19 -1.27
N ILE A 144 -11.38 8.31 0.01
CA ILE A 144 -12.41 7.52 0.67
C ILE A 144 -13.28 8.46 1.50
N GLU A 145 -14.58 8.42 1.26
CA GLU A 145 -15.59 9.11 2.08
C GLU A 145 -16.66 8.11 2.55
N GLY A 146 -17.26 8.41 3.70
CA GLY A 146 -18.41 7.66 4.24
C GLY A 146 -18.08 6.73 5.41
N PRO A 147 -18.98 5.80 5.74
CA PRO A 147 -18.91 4.99 6.97
C PRO A 147 -17.59 4.23 7.22
N VAL A 148 -16.88 3.82 6.17
CA VAL A 148 -15.63 3.06 6.27
C VAL A 148 -14.46 3.87 6.81
N VAL A 149 -14.50 5.20 6.76
CA VAL A 149 -13.47 6.06 7.35
C VAL A 149 -13.32 5.83 8.85
N ALA A 150 -14.41 5.49 9.56
CA ALA A 150 -14.34 5.15 10.97
C ALA A 150 -13.44 3.93 11.25
N ASP A 151 -13.35 2.97 10.33
CA ASP A 151 -12.50 1.79 10.52
C ASP A 151 -11.01 2.14 10.35
N TRP A 152 -10.70 3.07 9.42
CA TRP A 152 -9.36 3.65 9.27
C TRP A 152 -8.93 4.45 10.50
N VAL A 153 -9.80 5.34 11.01
CA VAL A 153 -9.54 6.11 12.24
C VAL A 153 -9.25 5.17 13.40
N ARG A 154 -10.07 4.13 13.60
CA ARG A 154 -9.85 3.14 14.68
C ARG A 154 -8.54 2.38 14.50
N LEU A 155 -8.16 2.08 13.26
CA LEU A 155 -6.91 1.39 12.97
C LEU A 155 -5.68 2.25 13.29
N PHE A 156 -5.75 3.55 12.98
CA PHE A 156 -4.76 4.55 13.37
C PHE A 156 -4.68 4.70 14.90
N CYS A 157 -5.82 4.93 15.56
CA CYS A 157 -5.89 5.16 17.01
C CYS A 157 -5.25 4.02 17.81
N ARG A 158 -5.51 2.76 17.39
CA ARG A 158 -4.90 1.57 18.01
C ARG A 158 -3.38 1.57 17.92
N LEU A 159 -2.82 2.04 16.80
CA LEU A 159 -1.37 2.06 16.62
C LEU A 159 -0.76 3.28 17.31
N TRP A 160 -1.41 4.44 17.25
CA TRP A 160 -0.99 5.65 17.94
C TRP A 160 -0.82 5.44 19.47
N ASP A 161 -1.82 4.81 20.10
CA ASP A 161 -1.84 4.51 21.54
C ASP A 161 -1.11 3.20 21.90
N SER A 162 -0.43 2.57 20.93
CA SER A 162 0.33 1.34 21.16
C SER A 162 1.62 1.60 21.95
N PRO A 163 2.05 0.68 22.84
CA PRO A 163 3.36 0.73 23.48
C PRO A 163 4.55 0.70 22.50
N MET A 164 4.32 0.29 21.26
CA MET A 164 5.33 0.31 20.20
C MET A 164 5.53 1.70 19.58
N SER A 165 4.56 2.59 19.72
CA SER A 165 4.64 3.96 19.20
C SER A 165 5.18 4.89 20.28
N ARG A 166 6.21 5.68 19.98
CA ARG A 166 6.91 6.55 20.95
C ARG A 166 7.15 7.93 20.35
N GLY A 167 7.27 8.96 21.18
CA GLY A 167 7.56 10.32 20.71
C GLY A 167 6.87 11.38 21.57
N PRO A 168 7.10 12.66 21.29
CA PRO A 168 6.54 13.77 22.06
C PRO A 168 5.02 13.91 21.91
N GLY A 169 4.42 13.40 20.83
CA GLY A 169 2.97 13.43 20.65
C GLY A 169 2.20 12.67 21.74
N ARG A 170 1.31 13.35 22.47
CA ARG A 170 0.53 12.76 23.56
C ARG A 170 -0.38 11.63 23.04
N ALA A 171 -0.33 10.47 23.70
CA ALA A 171 -1.15 9.32 23.32
C ALA A 171 -2.65 9.60 23.44
N SER A 172 -3.05 10.47 24.37
CA SER A 172 -4.45 10.84 24.61
C SER A 172 -5.10 11.64 23.48
N LEU A 173 -4.35 12.15 22.49
CA LEU A 173 -4.90 12.95 21.38
C LEU A 173 -5.90 12.19 20.52
N VAL A 174 -5.82 10.86 20.48
CA VAL A 174 -6.78 10.03 19.75
C VAL A 174 -8.09 9.78 20.51
N ARG A 175 -8.21 10.26 21.75
CA ARG A 175 -9.45 10.10 22.55
C ARG A 175 -10.45 11.17 22.15
N GLY A 176 -11.67 10.74 21.79
CA GLY A 176 -12.76 11.66 21.45
C GLY A 176 -12.65 12.30 20.06
N LEU A 177 -11.86 11.72 19.15
CA LEU A 177 -11.84 12.17 17.76
C LEU A 177 -13.25 12.12 17.17
N GLU A 178 -13.65 13.22 16.54
CA GLU A 178 -14.92 13.31 15.85
C GLU A 178 -14.93 12.40 14.62
N LEU A 179 -16.04 11.71 14.41
CA LEU A 179 -16.28 10.87 13.24
C LEU A 179 -17.42 11.47 12.43
N ALA A 180 -17.10 12.21 11.38
CA ALA A 180 -18.09 12.80 10.48
C ALA A 180 -18.53 11.82 9.37
N THR A 181 -18.80 10.56 9.75
CA THR A 181 -19.04 9.44 8.81
C THR A 181 -20.47 9.37 8.23
N ARG A 182 -21.11 10.52 8.03
CA ARG A 182 -22.49 10.56 7.53
C ARG A 182 -22.56 10.04 6.09
N GLN A 183 -23.53 9.19 5.81
CA GLN A 183 -23.89 8.86 4.44
C GLN A 183 -24.44 10.12 3.76
N ARG A 184 -24.03 10.37 2.51
CA ARG A 184 -24.68 11.37 1.67
C ARG A 184 -26.10 10.91 1.38
N GLU A 185 -27.10 11.72 1.74
CA GLU A 185 -28.51 11.42 1.45
C GLU A 185 -28.72 11.18 -0.05
N GLY A 186 -29.49 10.14 -0.40
CA GLY A 186 -29.81 9.79 -1.79
C GLY A 186 -28.67 9.13 -2.59
N TYR A 187 -27.46 9.00 -2.03
CA TYR A 187 -26.36 8.33 -2.70
C TYR A 187 -26.41 6.82 -2.43
N ARG A 188 -26.61 6.01 -3.49
CA ARG A 188 -26.63 4.53 -3.37
C ARG A 188 -25.33 3.92 -2.85
N GLY A 189 -24.25 4.71 -2.76
CA GLY A 189 -23.00 4.28 -2.14
C GLY A 189 -22.27 3.19 -2.90
N MET A 190 -21.09 2.86 -2.41
CA MET A 190 -20.32 1.67 -2.76
C MET A 190 -20.06 0.87 -1.50
N ARG A 191 -20.04 -0.46 -1.64
CA ARG A 191 -19.75 -1.38 -0.54
C ARG A 191 -18.24 -1.53 -0.40
N GLY A 192 -17.72 -1.39 0.82
CA GLY A 192 -16.28 -1.50 1.07
C GLY A 192 -15.94 -1.88 2.51
N ARG A 193 -14.68 -2.25 2.74
CA ARG A 193 -14.14 -2.53 4.07
C ARG A 193 -12.65 -2.25 4.17
N VAL A 194 -12.21 -1.92 5.39
CA VAL A 194 -10.78 -1.96 5.73
C VAL A 194 -10.40 -3.39 6.12
N VAL A 195 -9.44 -3.96 5.41
CA VAL A 195 -8.79 -5.22 5.77
C VAL A 195 -7.35 -4.92 6.18
N TRP A 196 -6.85 -5.57 7.22
CA TRP A 196 -5.52 -5.29 7.76
C TRP A 196 -4.80 -6.56 8.17
N GLY A 197 -3.48 -6.47 8.29
CA GLY A 197 -2.58 -7.55 8.68
C GLY A 197 -1.58 -7.11 9.74
N GLN A 198 -1.05 -8.09 10.48
CA GLN A 198 0.02 -7.92 11.46
C GLN A 198 0.99 -9.09 11.30
N GLY A 199 1.83 -9.04 10.27
CA GLY A 199 2.76 -10.10 9.91
C GLY A 199 2.11 -11.48 9.97
N TYR A 200 2.82 -12.45 10.56
CA TYR A 200 2.30 -13.81 10.74
C TYR A 200 1.13 -13.91 11.73
N ARG A 201 0.93 -12.92 12.60
CA ARG A 201 -0.03 -12.99 13.72
C ARG A 201 -1.46 -12.77 13.25
N TYR A 202 -1.66 -11.97 12.21
CA TYR A 202 -2.99 -11.70 11.64
C TYR A 202 -2.89 -11.49 10.13
N GLN A 203 -3.46 -12.42 9.35
CA GLN A 203 -3.24 -12.50 7.90
C GLN A 203 -4.55 -12.34 7.10
N ALA A 204 -5.44 -11.45 7.54
CA ALA A 204 -6.76 -11.27 6.92
C ALA A 204 -6.67 -10.82 5.45
N ILE A 205 -5.72 -9.93 5.11
CA ILE A 205 -5.45 -9.50 3.73
C ILE A 205 -5.16 -10.71 2.83
N ARG A 206 -4.26 -11.60 3.30
CA ARG A 206 -3.89 -12.82 2.57
C ARG A 206 -5.07 -13.77 2.39
N HIS A 207 -5.86 -13.98 3.44
CA HIS A 207 -7.03 -14.86 3.38
C HIS A 207 -8.10 -14.31 2.44
N SER A 208 -8.33 -13.00 2.45
CA SER A 208 -9.25 -12.33 1.53
C SER A 208 -8.83 -12.52 0.07
N LEU A 209 -7.58 -12.20 -0.28
CA LEU A 209 -7.07 -12.42 -1.64
C LEU A 209 -7.17 -13.90 -2.04
N HIS A 210 -6.76 -14.83 -1.16
CA HIS A 210 -6.83 -16.26 -1.48
C HIS A 210 -8.25 -16.76 -1.73
N HIS A 211 -9.24 -16.22 -1.02
CA HIS A 211 -10.64 -16.52 -1.23
C HIS A 211 -11.08 -15.98 -2.60
N ARG A 212 -10.84 -14.69 -2.88
CA ARG A 212 -11.21 -14.07 -4.17
C ARG A 212 -10.56 -14.76 -5.36
N VAL A 213 -9.28 -15.09 -5.30
CA VAL A 213 -8.57 -15.84 -6.37
C VAL A 213 -9.19 -17.24 -6.60
N ALA A 214 -9.69 -17.89 -5.55
CA ALA A 214 -10.31 -19.20 -5.67
C ALA A 214 -11.69 -19.15 -6.32
N THR A 215 -12.45 -18.09 -6.05
CA THR A 215 -13.82 -17.89 -6.54
C THR A 215 -13.89 -17.06 -7.82
N ALA A 216 -12.76 -16.54 -8.31
CA ALA A 216 -12.69 -15.75 -9.53
C ALA A 216 -13.30 -16.49 -10.73
N ALA A 217 -14.18 -15.80 -11.44
CA ALA A 217 -14.94 -16.33 -12.58
C ALA A 217 -14.44 -15.80 -13.93
N GLU A 218 -14.14 -14.50 -14.03
CA GLU A 218 -13.85 -13.85 -15.30
C GLU A 218 -12.39 -13.37 -15.36
N ARG A 219 -11.98 -12.55 -14.37
CA ARG A 219 -10.66 -11.88 -14.39
C ARG A 219 -9.98 -11.86 -13.03
N LEU A 220 -8.66 -11.89 -13.07
CA LEU A 220 -7.78 -11.76 -11.92
C LEU A 220 -6.51 -11.00 -12.29
N TRP A 221 -6.50 -9.71 -12.00
CA TRP A 221 -5.37 -8.82 -12.32
C TRP A 221 -4.71 -8.31 -11.04
N ILE A 222 -3.38 -8.40 -10.96
CA ILE A 222 -2.61 -8.00 -9.77
C ILE A 222 -1.47 -7.08 -10.18
N CYS A 223 -1.37 -5.94 -9.53
CA CYS A 223 -0.20 -5.06 -9.55
C CYS A 223 0.55 -5.15 -8.21
N THR A 224 1.86 -5.35 -8.27
CA THR A 224 2.74 -5.34 -7.08
C THR A 224 4.17 -4.99 -7.48
N PRO A 225 4.89 -4.17 -6.69
CA PRO A 225 6.29 -3.83 -6.97
C PRO A 225 7.25 -4.99 -6.75
N TYR A 226 6.90 -5.95 -5.88
CA TYR A 226 7.82 -7.01 -5.47
C TYR A 226 7.15 -8.37 -5.62
N PHE A 227 7.28 -8.95 -6.81
CA PHE A 227 6.66 -10.24 -7.11
C PHE A 227 7.46 -11.42 -6.55
N VAL A 228 7.42 -11.60 -5.23
CA VAL A 228 7.95 -12.79 -4.55
C VAL A 228 6.82 -13.52 -3.81
N PRO A 229 5.85 -14.07 -4.57
CA PRO A 229 4.63 -14.64 -3.99
C PRO A 229 4.89 -15.95 -3.24
N THR A 230 4.09 -16.20 -2.22
CA THR A 230 4.05 -17.50 -1.52
C THR A 230 3.76 -18.66 -2.48
N PHE A 231 4.19 -19.87 -2.14
CA PHE A 231 3.87 -21.07 -2.91
C PHE A 231 2.36 -21.24 -3.15
N THR A 232 1.55 -20.99 -2.11
CA THR A 232 0.10 -21.06 -2.16
C THR A 232 -0.49 -20.07 -3.18
N LEU A 233 -0.02 -18.83 -3.19
CA LEU A 233 -0.48 -17.83 -4.16
C LEU A 233 -0.13 -18.25 -5.59
N ARG A 234 1.10 -18.69 -5.84
CA ARG A 234 1.53 -19.18 -7.16
C ARG A 234 0.66 -20.32 -7.68
N MET A 235 0.38 -21.30 -6.82
CA MET A 235 -0.47 -22.44 -7.18
C MET A 235 -1.91 -22.02 -7.48
N ARG A 236 -2.45 -21.05 -6.74
CA ARG A 236 -3.80 -20.52 -6.96
C ARG A 236 -3.91 -19.72 -8.26
N LEU A 237 -2.93 -18.86 -8.57
CA LEU A 237 -2.85 -18.14 -9.85
C LEU A 237 -2.83 -19.13 -11.03
N ALA A 238 -1.94 -20.11 -10.97
CA ALA A 238 -1.81 -21.13 -12.01
C ALA A 238 -3.04 -22.05 -12.14
N ARG A 239 -3.82 -22.22 -11.07
CA ARG A 239 -5.10 -22.94 -11.12
C ARG A 239 -6.20 -22.09 -11.72
N ALA A 240 -6.28 -20.80 -11.38
CA ALA A 240 -7.24 -19.88 -11.96
C ALA A 240 -7.07 -19.76 -13.47
N ALA A 241 -5.83 -19.56 -13.95
CA ALA A 241 -5.55 -19.49 -15.38
C ALA A 241 -5.94 -20.80 -16.12
N ARG A 242 -5.66 -21.97 -15.53
CA ARG A 242 -6.09 -23.26 -16.10
C ARG A 242 -7.61 -23.48 -16.11
N ARG A 243 -8.37 -22.77 -15.26
CA ARG A 243 -9.84 -22.77 -15.31
C ARG A 243 -10.41 -21.86 -16.41
N GLY A 244 -9.56 -21.10 -17.10
CA GLY A 244 -9.97 -20.13 -18.13
C GLY A 244 -10.17 -18.70 -17.63
N VAL A 245 -9.85 -18.41 -16.36
CA VAL A 245 -9.87 -17.03 -15.84
C VAL A 245 -8.76 -16.23 -16.51
N ASP A 246 -9.02 -14.99 -16.91
CA ASP A 246 -8.00 -14.07 -17.44
C ASP A 246 -7.09 -13.56 -16.31
N VAL A 247 -5.96 -14.24 -16.12
CA VAL A 247 -5.00 -13.92 -15.07
C VAL A 247 -3.86 -13.08 -15.64
N ARG A 248 -3.73 -11.84 -15.15
CA ARG A 248 -2.68 -10.89 -15.58
C ARG A 248 -1.91 -10.33 -14.39
N LEU A 249 -0.59 -10.22 -14.54
CA LEU A 249 0.29 -9.59 -13.57
C LEU A 249 0.89 -8.32 -14.17
N LEU A 250 0.79 -7.20 -13.45
CA LEU A 250 1.47 -5.94 -13.76
C LEU A 250 2.62 -5.74 -12.78
N LEU A 251 3.86 -5.89 -13.26
CA LEU A 251 5.07 -5.92 -12.45
C LEU A 251 6.04 -4.83 -12.91
N PRO A 252 7.03 -4.43 -12.10
CA PRO A 252 8.06 -3.50 -12.55
C PRO A 252 8.94 -4.06 -13.67
N GLY A 253 9.29 -3.19 -14.61
CA GLY A 253 10.35 -3.43 -15.58
C GLY A 253 11.74 -3.23 -15.01
N GLU A 254 12.66 -2.67 -15.81
CA GLU A 254 14.06 -2.50 -15.41
C GLU A 254 14.29 -1.37 -14.40
N LEU A 255 13.39 -0.40 -14.34
CA LEU A 255 13.42 0.69 -13.38
C LEU A 255 12.78 0.22 -12.06
N HIS A 256 13.60 0.07 -11.02
CA HIS A 256 13.14 -0.26 -9.68
C HIS A 256 14.22 0.00 -8.62
N ASP A 257 13.79 0.15 -7.38
CA ASP A 257 14.64 0.42 -6.21
C ASP A 257 15.43 -0.79 -5.70
N HIS A 258 14.96 -2.02 -5.99
CA HIS A 258 15.57 -3.26 -5.51
C HIS A 258 15.95 -4.28 -6.60
N PRO A 259 17.02 -4.03 -7.39
CA PRO A 259 17.88 -4.97 -8.11
C PRO A 259 17.48 -6.46 -8.14
N GLY A 260 17.81 -7.08 -7.01
CA GLY A 260 17.73 -8.51 -6.80
C GLY A 260 16.31 -9.04 -6.69
N VAL A 261 15.36 -8.24 -6.18
CA VAL A 261 13.98 -8.70 -5.95
C VAL A 261 13.28 -9.00 -7.27
N ARG A 262 13.54 -8.20 -8.31
CA ARG A 262 13.06 -8.47 -9.68
C ARG A 262 13.51 -9.85 -10.17
N TYR A 263 14.81 -10.13 -10.10
CA TYR A 263 15.35 -11.43 -10.51
C TYR A 263 14.83 -12.59 -9.64
N ALA A 264 14.67 -12.37 -8.33
CA ALA A 264 14.08 -13.35 -7.42
C ALA A 264 12.62 -13.66 -7.76
N GLY A 265 11.86 -12.69 -8.28
CA GLY A 265 10.50 -12.90 -8.77
C GLY A 265 10.43 -13.59 -10.13
N GLN A 266 11.30 -13.19 -11.05
CA GLN A 266 11.38 -13.72 -12.42
C GLN A 266 11.59 -15.24 -12.47
N ARG A 267 12.22 -15.86 -11.46
CA ARG A 267 12.34 -17.32 -11.35
C ARG A 267 10.98 -18.05 -11.41
N PHE A 268 9.89 -17.38 -11.06
CA PHE A 268 8.55 -17.95 -11.05
C PHE A 268 7.79 -17.80 -12.38
N TYR A 269 8.22 -16.89 -13.26
CA TYR A 269 7.52 -16.55 -14.52
C TYR A 269 7.28 -17.79 -15.38
N GLY A 270 8.32 -18.61 -15.61
CA GLY A 270 8.22 -19.74 -16.53
C GLY A 270 7.18 -20.81 -16.15
N ARG A 271 6.80 -20.93 -14.87
CA ARG A 271 5.71 -21.85 -14.46
C ARG A 271 4.34 -21.19 -14.57
N LEU A 272 4.25 -19.88 -14.39
CA LEU A 272 3.02 -19.10 -14.50
C LEU A 272 2.62 -18.91 -15.97
N LEU A 273 3.58 -18.54 -16.83
CA LEU A 273 3.39 -18.42 -18.28
C LEU A 273 2.85 -19.72 -18.88
N ARG A 274 3.48 -20.87 -18.55
CA ARG A 274 3.00 -22.21 -18.97
C ARG A 274 1.61 -22.58 -18.45
N ALA A 275 1.12 -21.92 -17.41
CA ALA A 275 -0.22 -22.13 -16.87
C ALA A 275 -1.27 -21.20 -17.51
N GLY A 276 -0.88 -20.29 -18.40
CA GLY A 276 -1.75 -19.30 -19.03
C GLY A 276 -1.81 -17.95 -18.33
N VAL A 277 -0.97 -17.69 -17.32
CA VAL A 277 -0.87 -16.37 -16.69
C VAL A 277 -0.09 -15.44 -17.60
N ARG A 278 -0.65 -14.27 -17.90
CA ARG A 278 0.01 -13.21 -18.67
C ARG A 278 0.78 -12.28 -17.72
N ILE A 279 1.98 -11.86 -18.12
CA ILE A 279 2.86 -11.03 -17.27
C ILE A 279 3.27 -9.82 -18.09
N PHE A 280 3.07 -8.63 -17.52
CA PHE A 280 3.37 -7.34 -18.10
C PHE A 280 4.39 -6.64 -17.21
N GLU A 281 5.54 -6.27 -17.79
CA GLU A 281 6.54 -5.44 -17.11
C GLU A 281 6.32 -3.97 -17.51
N PHE A 282 5.98 -3.12 -16.54
CA PHE A 282 5.74 -1.68 -16.74
C PHE A 282 7.04 -0.97 -17.08
N GLN A 283 7.02 -0.21 -18.19
CA GLN A 283 8.22 0.40 -18.78
C GLN A 283 8.47 1.86 -18.38
N PRO A 284 7.46 2.75 -18.26
CA PRO A 284 7.72 4.19 -18.13
C PRO A 284 8.59 4.57 -16.93
N THR A 285 8.29 4.01 -15.77
CA THR A 285 8.94 4.33 -14.49
C THR A 285 8.87 3.13 -13.54
N PHE A 286 9.36 3.27 -12.31
CA PHE A 286 9.13 2.24 -11.29
C PHE A 286 7.67 2.25 -10.83
N ILE A 287 6.93 1.17 -11.08
CA ILE A 287 5.57 1.00 -10.55
C ILE A 287 5.61 0.48 -9.12
N HIS A 288 5.35 1.37 -8.17
CA HIS A 288 5.28 1.06 -6.76
C HIS A 288 3.86 0.69 -6.31
N ALA A 289 2.85 0.73 -7.18
CA ALA A 289 1.46 0.50 -6.78
C ALA A 289 1.12 -0.93 -6.32
N LYS A 290 0.19 -1.05 -5.36
CA LYS A 290 -0.35 -2.34 -4.86
C LYS A 290 -1.86 -2.36 -4.97
N PHE A 291 -2.35 -2.96 -6.04
CA PHE A 291 -3.78 -3.14 -6.21
C PHE A 291 -4.10 -4.42 -6.96
N SER A 292 -5.29 -4.96 -6.70
CA SER A 292 -5.78 -6.19 -7.28
C SER A 292 -7.23 -6.01 -7.70
N LEU A 293 -7.59 -6.60 -8.84
CA LEU A 293 -8.92 -6.65 -9.39
C LEU A 293 -9.30 -8.11 -9.61
N VAL A 294 -10.39 -8.56 -8.99
CA VAL A 294 -10.95 -9.89 -9.17
C VAL A 294 -12.43 -9.77 -9.44
N ASP A 295 -12.83 -9.99 -10.68
CA ASP A 295 -14.19 -9.72 -11.16
C ASP A 295 -14.60 -8.28 -10.80
N ASP A 296 -15.54 -8.08 -9.88
CA ASP A 296 -16.01 -6.76 -9.39
C ASP A 296 -15.42 -6.33 -8.03
N TRP A 297 -14.51 -7.14 -7.48
CA TRP A 297 -13.82 -6.84 -6.23
C TRP A 297 -12.46 -6.19 -6.50
N VAL A 298 -12.21 -5.07 -5.81
CA VAL A 298 -10.93 -4.36 -5.82
C VAL A 298 -10.33 -4.40 -4.42
N SER A 299 -9.01 -4.55 -4.35
CA SER A 299 -8.21 -4.30 -3.15
C SER A 299 -7.06 -3.38 -3.48
N LEU A 300 -6.92 -2.27 -2.75
CA LEU A 300 -5.82 -1.31 -2.91
C LEU A 300 -5.29 -0.90 -1.54
N GLY A 301 -3.98 -0.77 -1.39
CA GLY A 301 -3.38 -0.30 -0.15
C GLY A 301 -1.89 -0.54 -0.08
N SER A 302 -1.42 -0.97 1.09
CA SER A 302 0.01 -1.06 1.36
C SER A 302 0.62 -2.45 1.12
N CYS A 303 -0.19 -3.51 1.06
CA CYS A 303 0.32 -4.88 1.07
C CYS A 303 0.85 -5.34 -0.30
N ASN A 304 2.13 -5.70 -0.37
CA ASN A 304 2.78 -6.22 -1.59
C ASN A 304 2.40 -7.68 -1.94
N PHE A 305 1.79 -8.40 -1.00
CA PHE A 305 1.56 -9.86 -1.04
C PHE A 305 2.84 -10.73 -1.14
N ASP A 306 3.99 -10.18 -0.77
CA ASP A 306 5.25 -10.90 -0.63
C ASP A 306 5.42 -11.57 0.75
N HIS A 307 6.43 -12.41 0.89
CA HIS A 307 6.70 -13.10 2.16
C HIS A 307 7.04 -12.12 3.29
N TRP A 308 7.74 -11.02 2.99
CA TRP A 308 8.18 -10.05 4.00
C TRP A 308 7.00 -9.33 4.66
N SER A 309 6.10 -8.79 3.83
CA SER A 309 4.86 -8.14 4.24
C SER A 309 4.02 -9.06 5.11
N LEU A 310 3.91 -10.34 4.72
CA LEU A 310 3.10 -11.35 5.41
C LEU A 310 3.76 -11.91 6.67
N GLN A 311 5.06 -11.72 6.85
CA GLN A 311 5.82 -12.23 7.98
C GLN A 311 5.94 -11.17 9.07
N TRP A 312 6.23 -9.92 8.71
CA TRP A 312 6.70 -8.91 9.66
C TRP A 312 5.87 -7.63 9.72
N ASN A 313 5.25 -7.20 8.63
CA ASN A 313 4.73 -5.84 8.53
C ASN A 313 3.29 -5.69 9.06
N LEU A 314 2.99 -4.50 9.58
CA LEU A 314 1.61 -4.03 9.67
C LEU A 314 1.20 -3.53 8.29
N GLU A 315 0.08 -4.05 7.78
CA GLU A 315 -0.41 -3.74 6.44
C GLU A 315 -1.91 -3.46 6.49
N ALA A 316 -2.42 -2.66 5.56
CA ALA A 316 -3.84 -2.41 5.43
C ALA A 316 -4.21 -2.08 3.99
N ASN A 317 -5.34 -2.62 3.54
CA ASN A 317 -5.93 -2.34 2.25
C ASN A 317 -7.38 -1.90 2.43
N GLN A 318 -7.82 -1.03 1.53
CA GLN A 318 -9.22 -0.77 1.27
C GLN A 318 -9.71 -1.79 0.24
N GLU A 319 -10.73 -2.56 0.61
CA GLU A 319 -11.47 -3.42 -0.32
C GLU A 319 -12.77 -2.74 -0.75
N VAL A 320 -13.10 -2.85 -2.02
CA VAL A 320 -14.33 -2.31 -2.63
C VAL A 320 -14.99 -3.44 -3.41
N ASP A 321 -16.31 -3.58 -3.28
CA ASP A 321 -17.13 -4.55 -4.00
C ASP A 321 -18.22 -3.77 -4.74
N ASP A 322 -17.84 -3.25 -5.92
CA ASP A 322 -18.71 -2.42 -6.76
C ASP A 322 -18.27 -2.51 -8.24
N PRO A 323 -19.18 -2.90 -9.16
CA PRO A 323 -18.84 -3.11 -10.57
C PRO A 323 -18.40 -1.82 -11.28
N ARG A 324 -18.89 -0.65 -10.86
CA ARG A 324 -18.52 0.64 -11.48
C ARG A 324 -17.09 1.00 -11.13
N PHE A 325 -16.72 0.86 -9.86
CA PHE A 325 -15.35 1.07 -9.40
C PHE A 325 -14.39 0.02 -9.99
N ALA A 326 -14.83 -1.23 -10.08
CA ALA A 326 -14.06 -2.29 -10.73
C ALA A 326 -13.77 -1.98 -12.21
N ALA A 327 -14.73 -1.40 -12.94
CA ALA A 327 -14.54 -0.97 -14.32
C ALA A 327 -13.52 0.17 -14.44
N GLU A 328 -13.54 1.15 -13.53
CA GLU A 328 -12.53 2.23 -13.48
C GLU A 328 -11.12 1.66 -13.27
N VAL A 329 -10.97 0.73 -12.32
CA VAL A 329 -9.70 0.05 -12.03
C VAL A 329 -9.27 -0.86 -13.18
N ALA A 330 -10.21 -1.50 -13.88
CA ALA A 330 -9.92 -2.26 -15.09
C ALA A 330 -9.33 -1.34 -16.18
N GLY A 331 -9.94 -0.17 -16.41
CA GLY A 331 -9.42 0.82 -17.34
C GLY A 331 -8.01 1.31 -16.96
N LEU A 332 -7.72 1.47 -15.66
CA LEU A 332 -6.37 1.78 -15.19
C LEU A 332 -5.37 0.65 -15.53
N PHE A 333 -5.74 -0.61 -15.27
CA PHE A 333 -4.91 -1.76 -15.65
C PHE A 333 -4.64 -1.80 -17.16
N GLU A 334 -5.67 -1.60 -17.99
CA GLU A 334 -5.53 -1.61 -19.44
C GLU A 334 -4.59 -0.52 -19.96
N ARG A 335 -4.69 0.71 -19.43
CA ARG A 335 -3.74 1.79 -19.73
C ARG A 335 -2.30 1.40 -19.37
N ASN A 336 -2.10 0.78 -18.21
CA ASN A 336 -0.79 0.38 -17.75
C ASN A 336 -0.24 -0.83 -18.53
N PHE A 337 -1.08 -1.78 -18.92
CA PHE A 337 -0.70 -2.88 -19.82
C PHE A 337 -0.27 -2.37 -21.20
N ALA A 338 -0.98 -1.37 -21.74
CA ALA A 338 -0.59 -0.74 -23.01
C ALA A 338 0.78 -0.04 -22.95
N SER A 339 1.20 0.37 -21.75
CA SER A 339 2.53 0.95 -21.48
C SER A 339 3.54 -0.09 -20.96
N SER A 340 3.23 -1.37 -21.06
CA SER A 340 4.06 -2.45 -20.56
C SER A 340 4.56 -3.36 -21.69
N THR A 341 5.68 -4.02 -21.44
CA THR A 341 6.14 -5.13 -22.26
C THR A 341 5.50 -6.42 -21.75
N GLU A 342 4.69 -7.08 -22.58
CA GLU A 342 4.20 -8.43 -22.27
C GLU A 342 5.33 -9.45 -22.42
N ILE A 343 5.51 -10.30 -21.40
CA ILE A 343 6.53 -11.34 -21.42
C ILE A 343 6.07 -12.50 -22.29
N ASP A 344 6.69 -12.61 -23.47
CA ASP A 344 6.45 -13.73 -24.38
C ASP A 344 6.96 -15.06 -23.79
N PRO A 345 6.09 -16.11 -23.70
CA PRO A 345 6.48 -17.40 -23.15
C PRO A 345 7.62 -18.10 -23.89
N GLU A 346 7.69 -17.98 -25.21
CA GLU A 346 8.70 -18.66 -26.02
C GLU A 346 10.07 -17.99 -25.88
N ALA A 347 10.12 -16.67 -25.96
CA ALA A 347 11.30 -15.85 -25.70
C ALA A 347 11.80 -16.08 -24.27
N TRP A 348 10.90 -16.09 -23.28
CA TRP A 348 11.26 -16.38 -21.88
C TRP A 348 11.88 -17.78 -21.72
N SER A 349 11.38 -18.78 -22.45
CA SER A 349 11.96 -20.13 -22.44
C SER A 349 13.38 -20.18 -23.00
N ARG A 350 13.71 -19.31 -23.96
CA ARG A 350 15.01 -19.21 -24.64
C ARG A 350 15.96 -18.18 -24.01
N ARG A 351 15.56 -17.55 -22.90
CA ARG A 351 16.34 -16.49 -22.26
C ARG A 351 17.79 -16.89 -21.93
N PRO A 352 18.75 -15.95 -21.99
CA PRO A 352 20.18 -16.23 -21.84
C PRO A 352 20.56 -16.93 -20.53
N ARG A 353 21.68 -17.66 -20.54
CA ARG A 353 22.21 -18.34 -19.34
C ARG A 353 22.52 -17.37 -18.19
N LEU A 354 23.01 -16.18 -18.51
CA LEU A 354 23.28 -15.14 -17.51
C LEU A 354 22.00 -14.71 -16.77
N GLN A 355 20.89 -14.55 -17.49
CA GLN A 355 19.59 -14.23 -16.91
C GLN A 355 19.13 -15.34 -15.95
N ARG A 356 19.26 -16.60 -16.36
CA ARG A 356 18.95 -17.76 -15.50
C ARG A 356 19.83 -17.83 -14.24
N PHE A 357 21.10 -17.48 -14.36
CA PHE A 357 22.02 -17.42 -13.23
C PHE A 357 21.61 -16.33 -12.23
N ARG A 358 21.25 -15.13 -12.70
CA ARG A 358 20.74 -14.04 -11.84
C ARG A 358 19.47 -14.46 -11.09
N GLU A 359 18.51 -15.07 -11.80
CA GLU A 359 17.28 -15.62 -11.18
C GLU A 359 17.59 -16.64 -10.07
N TRP A 360 18.54 -17.54 -10.32
CA TRP A 360 18.96 -18.54 -9.34
C TRP A 360 19.66 -17.91 -8.14
N LEU A 361 20.61 -17.02 -8.36
CA LEU A 361 21.39 -16.37 -7.31
C LEU A 361 20.48 -15.57 -6.38
N TYR A 362 19.72 -14.62 -6.94
CA TYR A 362 18.84 -13.76 -6.15
C TYR A 362 17.65 -14.54 -5.56
N GLY A 363 17.13 -15.54 -6.27
CA GLY A 363 16.11 -16.42 -5.74
C GLY A 363 16.59 -17.27 -4.55
N THR A 364 17.86 -17.65 -4.54
CA THR A 364 18.47 -18.39 -3.42
C THR A 364 18.70 -17.47 -2.22
N LEU A 365 19.22 -16.27 -2.45
CA LEU A 365 19.42 -15.26 -1.40
C LEU A 365 18.09 -14.88 -0.73
N ASP A 366 17.06 -14.59 -1.52
CA ASP A 366 15.69 -14.36 -1.02
C ASP A 366 15.17 -15.57 -0.22
N GLY A 367 15.39 -16.79 -0.71
CA GLY A 367 15.01 -18.02 -0.01
C GLY A 367 15.71 -18.21 1.33
N MET A 368 16.94 -17.70 1.49
CA MET A 368 17.66 -17.70 2.76
C MET A 368 17.10 -16.64 3.71
N LEU A 369 16.87 -15.42 3.22
CA LEU A 369 16.31 -14.31 3.99
C LEU A 369 14.93 -14.65 4.56
N THR A 370 14.07 -15.27 3.77
CA THR A 370 12.72 -15.67 4.18
C THR A 370 12.68 -16.78 5.22
N ARG A 371 13.79 -17.52 5.43
CA ARG A 371 13.94 -18.56 6.46
C ARG A 371 14.44 -18.03 7.80
N LEU A 372 14.97 -16.80 7.85
CA LEU A 372 15.31 -16.13 9.10
C LEU A 372 14.00 -15.89 9.86
N ARG A 373 13.80 -16.65 10.94
CA ARG A 373 12.65 -16.56 11.84
C ARG A 373 13.02 -15.82 13.12
#